data_AF-A0A9P4PL94-F1
#
_entry.id   AF-A0A9P4PL94-F1
#
_cell.length_a   1.000
_cell.length_b   1.000
_cell.length_c   1.000
_cell.angle_alpha   90.00
_cell.angle_beta   90.00
_cell.angle_gamma   90.00
#
_symmetry.space_group_name_H-M   'P 1'
#
loop_
_entity.id
_entity.type
_entity.pdbx_description
1 polymer ?
#
loop_
_entity_poly.entity_id
_entity_poly.type
_entity_poly.pdbx_seq_one_letter_code
_entity_poly.pdbx_strand_id
1 'polypeptide(L)'
;MECAAFKPNSWIARSDKIKVHPPRSSNGVSVSEAELSTMSLKVISATSQDDINIGVLGIWPSRLCQQVAMQTDDRLSWTESVSDMLKRLSPGWIARYQIFSVEEDPELVFEIICPLEQSKLWSQIKQSLWKDGKGTVAEQCRLQFPAAISDSLRRFSVLGDGTPCGPLEAETHRTAYRR
;
A
#
# COMPACT_ATOMS: atom_id res chain seq x y z
N MET A 1 -10.10 -33.79 -1.22
CA MET A 1 -9.48 -33.10 -0.07
C MET A 1 -9.84 -31.63 -0.23
N GLU A 2 -10.94 -31.20 0.37
CA GLU A 2 -11.44 -29.82 0.26
C GLU A 2 -10.78 -28.95 1.33
N CYS A 3 -10.10 -27.88 0.89
CA CYS A 3 -9.53 -26.87 1.78
C CYS A 3 -10.54 -25.71 1.87
N ALA A 4 -11.23 -25.59 3.00
CA ALA A 4 -12.18 -24.51 3.23
C ALA A 4 -11.43 -23.17 3.38
N ALA A 5 -11.49 -22.33 2.34
CA ALA A 5 -10.96 -20.98 2.38
C ALA A 5 -11.89 -20.09 3.22
N PHE A 6 -11.30 -19.52 4.29
CA PHE A 6 -11.82 -18.48 5.17
C PHE A 6 -13.00 -18.85 6.08
N LYS A 7 -12.68 -19.07 7.37
CA LYS A 7 -13.67 -18.97 8.45
C LYS A 7 -14.23 -17.54 8.48
N PRO A 8 -15.56 -17.34 8.43
CA PRO A 8 -16.15 -16.01 8.57
C PRO A 8 -15.78 -15.43 9.94
N ASN A 9 -15.20 -14.23 9.95
CA ASN A 9 -14.82 -13.53 11.16
C ASN A 9 -16.08 -13.03 11.89
N SER A 10 -16.29 -13.48 13.13
CA SER A 10 -17.47 -13.15 13.95
C SER A 10 -17.54 -11.69 14.40
N TRP A 11 -16.51 -10.89 14.11
CA TRP A 11 -16.38 -9.50 14.52
C TRP A 11 -16.98 -8.52 13.50
N ILE A 12 -17.35 -8.99 12.31
CA ILE A 12 -17.94 -8.16 11.27
C ILE A 12 -19.44 -8.43 11.23
N ALA A 13 -20.24 -7.48 11.72
CA ALA A 13 -21.69 -7.56 11.60
C ALA A 13 -22.07 -7.71 10.12
N ARG A 14 -22.89 -8.73 9.81
CA ARG A 14 -23.54 -8.83 8.50
C ARG A 14 -24.39 -7.59 8.31
N SER A 15 -24.04 -6.80 7.30
CA SER A 15 -24.80 -5.63 6.90
C SER A 15 -25.50 -5.94 5.58
N ASP A 16 -26.81 -5.79 5.56
CA ASP A 16 -27.67 -5.99 4.39
C ASP A 16 -27.74 -4.71 3.52
N LYS A 17 -26.98 -3.67 3.90
CA LYS A 17 -26.92 -2.40 3.17
C LYS A 17 -26.02 -2.55 1.95
N ILE A 18 -26.65 -2.71 0.78
CA ILE A 18 -26.00 -2.87 -0.54
C ILE A 18 -25.47 -1.53 -1.10
N LYS A 19 -25.85 -0.38 -0.52
CA LYS A 19 -25.32 0.93 -0.93
C LYS A 19 -24.16 1.34 -0.02
N VAL A 20 -22.94 1.11 -0.48
CA VAL A 20 -21.72 1.63 0.12
C VAL A 20 -21.37 2.91 -0.64
N HIS A 21 -21.36 4.04 0.05
CA HIS A 21 -20.83 5.26 -0.54
C HIS A 21 -19.32 5.08 -0.69
N PRO A 22 -18.73 5.36 -1.88
CA PRO A 22 -17.29 5.39 -1.99
C PRO A 22 -16.76 6.32 -0.90
N PRO A 23 -15.63 5.99 -0.25
CA PRO A 23 -15.00 6.92 0.66
C PRO A 23 -14.84 8.23 -0.11
N ARG A 24 -15.62 9.25 0.27
CA ARG A 24 -15.42 10.60 -0.24
C ARG A 24 -13.95 10.88 0.01
N SER A 25 -13.17 11.02 -1.07
CA SER A 25 -11.78 11.45 -1.00
C SER A 25 -11.79 12.79 -0.26
N SER A 26 -11.61 12.75 1.06
CA SER A 26 -11.81 13.89 1.93
C SER A 26 -10.59 14.77 1.75
N ASN A 27 -10.76 15.80 0.93
CA ASN A 27 -9.75 16.78 0.54
C ASN A 27 -8.58 16.13 -0.20
N GLY A 28 -8.65 16.19 -1.54
CA GLY A 28 -7.61 15.73 -2.45
C GLY A 28 -6.26 16.41 -2.17
N VAL A 29 -5.49 15.85 -1.24
CA VAL A 29 -4.06 16.07 -1.15
C VAL A 29 -3.47 15.35 -2.36
N SER A 30 -3.38 16.06 -3.48
CA SER A 30 -2.65 15.61 -4.66
C SER A 30 -1.19 15.55 -4.27
N VAL A 31 -0.72 14.36 -3.86
CA VAL A 31 0.71 14.12 -3.68
C VAL A 31 1.35 14.22 -5.05
N SER A 32 2.29 15.15 -5.24
CA SER A 32 2.97 15.32 -6.51
C SER A 32 3.88 14.10 -6.74
N GLU A 33 3.83 13.48 -7.91
CA GLU A 33 4.72 12.34 -8.23
C GLU A 33 6.21 12.70 -8.07
N ALA A 34 6.55 13.98 -8.24
CA ALA A 34 7.92 14.48 -8.04
C ALA A 34 8.42 14.35 -6.59
N GLU A 35 7.50 14.23 -5.63
CA GLU A 35 7.75 14.09 -4.19
C GLU A 35 7.82 12.63 -3.73
N LEU A 36 7.51 11.68 -4.62
CA LEU A 36 7.58 10.26 -4.32
C LEU A 36 8.97 9.69 -4.60
N SER A 37 9.30 8.63 -3.87
CA SER A 37 10.48 7.82 -4.17
C SER A 37 10.34 7.16 -5.54
N THR A 38 11.45 7.08 -6.28
CA THR A 38 11.49 6.30 -7.54
C THR A 38 11.47 4.79 -7.30
N MET A 39 11.67 4.36 -6.05
CA MET A 39 11.68 2.96 -5.63
C MET A 39 10.57 2.68 -4.63
N SER A 40 9.80 1.63 -4.87
CA SER A 40 8.85 1.06 -3.91
C SER A 40 9.59 0.27 -2.83
N LEU A 41 9.14 0.35 -1.58
CA LEU A 41 9.70 -0.47 -0.49
C LEU A 41 9.16 -1.90 -0.49
N LYS A 42 7.93 -2.05 -0.96
CA LYS A 42 7.27 -3.35 -1.07
C LYS A 42 6.35 -3.31 -2.27
N VAL A 43 6.34 -4.41 -3.02
CA VAL A 43 5.37 -4.68 -4.09
C VAL A 43 4.86 -6.09 -3.89
N ILE A 44 3.56 -6.26 -3.98
CA ILE A 44 2.91 -7.56 -4.10
C ILE A 44 2.00 -7.52 -5.31
N SER A 45 1.80 -8.66 -5.94
CA SER A 45 0.87 -8.82 -7.05
C SER A 45 -0.06 -9.99 -6.81
N ALA A 46 -1.21 -9.95 -7.50
CA ALA A 46 -2.14 -11.06 -7.59
C ALA A 46 -2.76 -11.06 -8.99
N THR A 47 -3.05 -12.25 -9.50
CA THR A 47 -3.75 -12.44 -10.78
C THR A 47 -5.23 -12.69 -10.51
N SER A 48 -6.11 -12.20 -11.38
CA SER A 48 -7.53 -12.51 -11.32
C SER A 48 -7.79 -13.99 -11.63
N GLN A 49 -8.96 -14.50 -11.22
CA GLN A 49 -9.34 -15.91 -11.41
C GLN A 49 -9.47 -16.34 -12.88
N ASP A 50 -9.68 -15.38 -13.78
CA ASP A 50 -9.75 -15.58 -15.24
C ASP A 50 -8.40 -15.40 -15.94
N ASP A 51 -7.33 -15.08 -15.20
CA ASP A 51 -5.98 -14.79 -15.70
C ASP A 51 -5.88 -13.62 -16.70
N ILE A 52 -6.91 -12.78 -16.80
CA ILE A 52 -6.97 -11.64 -17.74
C ILE A 52 -6.38 -10.37 -17.13
N ASN A 53 -6.31 -10.27 -15.79
CA ASN A 53 -5.85 -9.07 -15.10
C ASN A 53 -4.80 -9.38 -14.03
N ILE A 54 -3.86 -8.46 -13.84
CA ILE A 54 -2.91 -8.49 -12.72
C ILE A 54 -3.10 -7.23 -11.89
N GLY A 55 -3.40 -7.43 -10.61
CA GLY A 55 -3.39 -6.37 -9.61
C GLY A 55 -2.00 -6.24 -9.00
N VAL A 56 -1.46 -5.01 -8.98
CA VAL A 56 -0.17 -4.67 -8.37
C VAL A 56 -0.41 -3.67 -7.25
N LEU A 57 0.02 -4.01 -6.04
CA LEU A 57 -0.03 -3.14 -4.88
C LEU A 57 1.39 -2.88 -4.40
N GLY A 58 1.78 -1.62 -4.36
CA GLY A 58 3.04 -1.25 -3.75
C GLY A 58 2.93 -0.13 -2.74
N ILE A 59 4.01 0.06 -1.99
CA ILE A 59 4.15 1.12 -1.00
C ILE A 59 5.35 1.96 -1.39
N TRP A 60 5.09 3.24 -1.62
CA TRP A 60 6.09 4.22 -2.02
C TRP A 60 6.33 5.18 -0.85
N PRO A 61 7.57 5.26 -0.37
CA PRO A 61 7.94 6.27 0.59
C PRO A 61 8.06 7.64 -0.10
N SER A 62 8.15 8.69 0.71
CA SER A 62 8.51 10.01 0.20
C SER A 62 9.93 10.02 -0.37
N ARG A 63 10.19 10.93 -1.30
CA ARG A 63 11.51 11.16 -1.88
C ARG A 63 12.54 11.56 -0.83
N LEU A 64 12.12 12.27 0.21
CA LEU A 64 12.98 12.62 1.34
C LEU A 64 13.48 11.36 2.06
N CYS A 65 12.60 10.36 2.27
CA CYS A 65 12.99 9.07 2.84
C CYS A 65 14.03 8.36 1.97
N GLN A 66 13.85 8.36 0.64
CA GLN A 66 14.82 7.77 -0.29
C GLN A 66 16.17 8.49 -0.23
N GLN A 67 16.17 9.82 -0.25
CA GLN A 67 17.40 10.63 -0.17
C GLN A 67 18.18 10.35 1.11
N VAL A 68 17.50 10.30 2.26
CA VAL A 68 18.15 9.98 3.54
C VAL A 68 18.72 8.57 3.51
N ALA A 69 17.97 7.58 3.02
CA ALA A 69 18.45 6.20 2.92
C ALA A 69 19.71 6.07 2.05
N MET A 70 19.77 6.79 0.92
CA MET A 70 20.94 6.80 0.01
C MET A 70 22.15 7.56 0.58
N GLN A 71 21.95 8.54 1.46
CA GLN A 71 23.05 9.28 2.09
C GLN A 71 23.71 8.51 3.25
N THR A 72 23.05 7.49 3.77
CA THR A 72 23.46 6.79 5.00
C THR A 72 24.33 5.56 4.77
N ASP A 73 25.09 5.53 3.67
CA ASP A 73 25.94 4.40 3.27
C ASP A 73 27.03 4.05 4.29
N ASP A 74 27.35 4.95 5.22
CA ASP A 74 28.26 4.65 6.33
C ASP A 74 27.78 5.22 7.66
N ARG A 75 27.40 4.32 8.57
CA ARG A 75 27.30 4.53 10.03
C ARG A 75 26.52 5.77 10.46
N LEU A 76 25.19 5.72 10.35
CA LEU A 76 24.36 6.43 11.31
C LEU A 76 24.75 5.95 12.72
N SER A 77 25.48 6.76 13.49
CA SER A 77 25.62 6.53 14.92
C SER A 77 24.24 6.77 15.52
N TRP A 78 23.59 5.70 15.97
CA TRP A 78 22.22 5.66 16.51
C TRP A 78 22.09 6.36 17.87
N THR A 79 22.68 7.54 18.05
CA THR A 79 22.45 8.38 19.22
C THR A 79 21.30 9.34 18.93
N GLU A 80 20.28 9.32 19.81
CA GLU A 80 19.12 10.21 19.93
C GLU A 80 18.86 11.10 18.68
N SER A 81 18.00 10.72 17.73
CA SER A 81 16.85 9.85 17.87
C SER A 81 16.45 9.43 16.46
N VAL A 82 16.81 8.20 16.07
CA VAL A 82 16.33 7.61 14.80
C VAL A 82 14.80 7.59 14.76
N SER A 83 14.17 7.58 15.92
CA SER A 83 12.74 7.78 16.06
C SER A 83 12.27 9.12 15.48
N ASP A 84 12.91 10.23 15.82
CA ASP A 84 12.54 11.56 15.30
C ASP A 84 12.88 11.70 13.83
N MET A 85 13.99 11.11 13.38
CA MET A 85 14.32 11.06 11.96
C MET A 85 13.23 10.32 11.17
N LEU A 86 12.89 9.09 11.56
CA LEU A 86 11.90 8.29 10.86
C LEU A 86 10.49 8.88 10.95
N LYS A 87 10.16 9.54 12.07
CA LYS A 87 8.91 10.31 12.20
C LYS A 87 8.87 11.51 11.25
N ARG A 88 10.01 12.14 10.96
CA ARG A 88 10.12 13.21 9.94
C ARG A 88 10.07 12.68 8.51
N LEU A 89 10.43 11.41 8.29
CA LEU A 89 10.43 10.78 6.96
C LEU A 89 9.12 10.09 6.60
N SER A 90 8.25 9.83 7.58
CA SER A 90 6.96 9.17 7.38
C SER A 90 5.87 10.00 6.66
N PRO A 91 5.88 11.34 6.61
CA PRO A 91 4.94 12.08 5.76
C PRO A 91 5.11 11.77 4.28
N GLY A 92 4.01 11.80 3.53
CA GLY A 92 3.99 11.70 2.06
C GLY A 92 4.11 10.29 1.51
N TRP A 93 4.04 9.26 2.36
CA TRP A 93 4.01 7.88 1.89
C TRP A 93 2.64 7.53 1.32
N ILE A 94 2.65 6.71 0.27
CA ILE A 94 1.43 6.25 -0.39
C ILE A 94 1.44 4.73 -0.56
N ALA A 95 0.25 4.16 -0.62
CA ALA A 95 0.02 2.91 -1.32
C ALA A 95 -0.56 3.22 -2.70
N ARG A 96 0.00 2.61 -3.74
CA ARG A 96 -0.53 2.71 -5.11
C ARG A 96 -0.99 1.31 -5.50
N TYR A 97 -2.26 1.21 -5.86
CA TYR A 97 -2.87 -0.01 -6.36
C TYR A 97 -3.24 0.18 -7.82
N GLN A 98 -2.75 -0.72 -8.67
CA GLN A 98 -2.92 -0.69 -10.11
C GLN A 98 -3.46 -2.03 -10.58
N ILE A 99 -4.30 -2.02 -11.60
CA ILE A 99 -4.75 -3.23 -12.30
C ILE A 99 -4.37 -3.09 -13.76
N PHE A 100 -3.66 -4.08 -14.27
CA PHE A 100 -3.24 -4.17 -15.67
C PHE A 100 -3.98 -5.31 -16.37
N SER A 101 -4.31 -5.15 -17.65
CA SER A 101 -4.68 -6.28 -18.50
C SER A 101 -3.45 -7.13 -18.82
N VAL A 102 -3.66 -8.43 -19.08
CA VAL A 102 -2.60 -9.42 -19.40
C VAL A 102 -2.66 -9.80 -20.88
N GLU A 103 -3.26 -8.96 -21.73
CA GLU A 103 -3.26 -9.17 -23.18
C GLU A 103 -1.84 -9.01 -23.76
N GLU A 104 -1.70 -9.20 -25.07
CA GLU A 104 -0.40 -9.09 -25.77
C GLU A 104 0.31 -7.75 -25.52
N ASP A 105 -0.46 -6.69 -25.25
CA ASP A 105 0.01 -5.40 -24.76
C ASP A 105 -0.66 -5.06 -23.41
N PRO A 106 0.07 -5.16 -22.27
CA PRO A 106 -0.49 -4.85 -20.96
C PRO A 106 -0.87 -3.37 -20.81
N GLU A 107 -2.16 -3.10 -20.61
CA GLU A 107 -2.68 -1.75 -20.41
C GLU A 107 -3.10 -1.52 -18.96
N LEU A 108 -2.88 -0.30 -18.44
CA LEU A 108 -3.38 0.11 -17.12
C LEU A 108 -4.90 0.32 -17.18
N VAL A 109 -5.65 -0.57 -16.55
CA VAL A 109 -7.12 -0.55 -16.51
C VAL A 109 -7.64 0.30 -15.37
N PHE A 110 -6.98 0.24 -14.21
CA PHE A 110 -7.42 0.93 -13.00
C PHE A 110 -6.24 1.36 -12.14
N GLU A 111 -6.36 2.51 -11.50
CA GLU A 111 -5.39 3.01 -10.55
C GLU A 111 -6.07 3.73 -9.39
N ILE A 112 -5.59 3.47 -8.18
CA ILE A 112 -5.92 4.25 -6.99
C ILE A 112 -4.67 4.50 -6.16
N ILE A 113 -4.55 5.74 -5.68
CA ILE A 113 -3.50 6.18 -4.77
C ILE A 113 -4.12 6.45 -3.41
N CYS A 114 -3.60 5.79 -2.39
CA CYS A 114 -4.06 5.92 -1.01
C CYS A 114 -2.92 6.50 -0.16
N PRO A 115 -3.02 7.76 0.29
CA PRO A 115 -2.10 8.31 1.27
C PRO A 115 -2.10 7.46 2.54
N LEU A 116 -0.91 7.10 3.01
CA LEU A 116 -0.77 6.35 4.25
C LEU A 116 -0.81 7.30 5.44
N GLU A 117 -1.64 6.98 6.43
CA GLU A 117 -1.75 7.79 7.62
C GLU A 117 -0.45 7.75 8.43
N GLN A 118 0.12 8.92 8.69
CA GLN A 118 1.42 9.06 9.35
C GLN A 118 1.48 8.37 10.72
N SER A 119 0.39 8.44 11.50
CA SER A 119 0.28 7.84 12.84
C SER A 119 0.44 6.31 12.81
N LYS A 120 -0.17 5.65 11.82
CA LYS A 120 -0.15 4.19 11.61
C LYS A 120 1.18 3.74 11.05
N LEU A 121 1.66 4.46 10.04
CA LEU A 121 2.96 4.23 9.46
C LEU A 121 4.04 4.31 10.54
N TRP A 122 3.99 5.34 11.37
CA TRP A 122 4.89 5.51 12.50
C TRP A 122 4.81 4.36 13.51
N SER A 123 3.61 3.87 13.81
CA SER A 123 3.42 2.71 14.69
C SER A 123 4.04 1.43 14.10
N GLN A 124 3.89 1.18 12.79
CA GLN A 124 4.53 0.05 12.12
C GLN A 124 6.06 0.18 12.06
N ILE A 125 6.56 1.38 11.83
CA ILE A 125 8.00 1.66 11.87
C ILE A 125 8.55 1.33 13.26
N LYS A 126 7.96 1.84 14.34
CA LYS A 126 8.36 1.52 15.71
C LYS A 126 8.36 0.01 15.98
N GLN A 127 7.32 -0.70 15.55
CA GLN A 127 7.23 -2.16 15.71
C GLN A 127 8.33 -2.89 14.95
N SER A 128 8.69 -2.42 13.76
CA SER A 128 9.77 -3.01 12.95
C SER A 128 11.15 -2.78 13.59
N LEU A 129 11.37 -1.61 14.20
CA LEU A 129 12.62 -1.25 14.87
C LEU A 129 12.82 -1.96 16.21
N TRP A 130 11.76 -2.44 16.86
CA TRP A 130 11.85 -3.20 18.12
C TRP A 130 12.48 -4.58 17.97
N LYS A 131 12.78 -5.06 16.75
CA LYS A 131 13.54 -6.30 16.56
C LYS A 131 15.01 -6.06 16.89
N ASP A 132 15.34 -6.25 18.17
CA ASP A 132 16.71 -6.30 18.69
C ASP A 132 17.52 -7.35 17.93
N GLY A 133 18.41 -6.89 17.05
CA GLY A 133 19.33 -7.77 16.33
C GLY A 133 20.54 -6.99 15.89
N LYS A 134 21.73 -7.57 16.10
CA LYS A 134 23.05 -7.08 15.65
C LYS A 134 23.20 -7.06 14.12
N GLY A 135 22.18 -6.62 13.39
CA GLY A 135 22.16 -6.49 11.93
C GLY A 135 22.58 -5.10 11.49
N THR A 136 22.92 -4.98 10.21
CA THR A 136 23.19 -3.71 9.54
C THR A 136 21.95 -2.82 9.47
N VAL A 137 22.13 -1.51 9.25
CA VAL A 137 21.02 -0.54 9.13
C VAL A 137 20.00 -0.96 8.06
N ALA A 138 20.49 -1.46 6.92
CA ALA A 138 19.64 -1.98 5.85
C ALA A 138 18.82 -3.21 6.27
N GLU A 139 19.35 -4.05 7.17
CA GLU A 139 18.66 -5.22 7.70
C GLU A 139 17.63 -4.85 8.78
N GLN A 140 17.94 -3.88 9.64
CA GLN A 140 17.04 -3.37 10.68
C GLN A 140 15.92 -2.50 10.12
N CYS A 141 16.14 -1.84 8.98
CA CYS A 141 15.12 -1.08 8.26
C CYS A 141 14.27 -1.93 7.29
N ARG A 142 14.20 -3.26 7.49
CA ARG A 142 13.20 -4.10 6.81
C ARG A 142 11.81 -3.87 7.41
N LEU A 143 11.24 -2.72 7.05
CA LEU A 143 9.87 -2.37 7.41
C LEU A 143 8.91 -3.43 6.86
N GLN A 144 8.21 -4.10 7.78
CA GLN A 144 7.17 -5.04 7.39
C GLN A 144 5.88 -4.27 7.19
N PHE A 145 5.39 -4.27 5.96
CA PHE A 145 4.08 -3.72 5.63
C PHE A 145 3.09 -4.84 5.38
N PRO A 146 2.19 -5.14 6.32
CA PRO A 146 1.07 -6.03 6.06
C PRO A 146 0.27 -5.47 4.87
N ALA A 147 0.23 -6.26 3.80
CA ALA A 147 -0.46 -5.92 2.57
C ALA A 147 -1.02 -7.20 1.96
N ALA A 148 -2.22 -7.12 1.40
CA ALA A 148 -2.88 -8.24 0.72
C ALA A 148 -3.78 -7.72 -0.39
N ILE A 149 -3.88 -8.50 -1.47
CA ILE A 149 -4.82 -8.30 -2.58
C ILE A 149 -5.76 -9.51 -2.57
N SER A 150 -7.06 -9.28 -2.74
CA SER A 150 -8.02 -10.38 -2.89
C SER A 150 -7.91 -11.02 -4.28
N ASP A 151 -8.26 -12.30 -4.41
CA ASP A 151 -8.28 -13.02 -5.69
C ASP A 151 -9.20 -12.38 -6.76
N SER A 152 -10.22 -11.64 -6.31
CA SER A 152 -11.10 -10.89 -7.22
C SER A 152 -10.50 -9.58 -7.75
N LEU A 153 -9.33 -9.18 -7.24
CA LEU A 153 -8.68 -7.87 -7.43
C LEU A 153 -9.50 -6.64 -6.99
N ARG A 154 -10.77 -6.81 -6.58
CA ARG A 154 -11.67 -5.72 -6.17
C ARG A 154 -11.40 -5.18 -4.76
N ARG A 155 -10.54 -5.85 -4.00
CA ARG A 155 -10.20 -5.47 -2.62
C ARG A 155 -8.72 -5.63 -2.40
N PHE A 156 -8.17 -4.66 -1.70
CA PHE A 156 -6.83 -4.74 -1.15
C PHE A 156 -6.82 -4.18 0.27
N SER A 157 -5.77 -4.50 1.02
CA SER A 157 -5.54 -3.94 2.35
C SER A 157 -4.07 -3.56 2.48
N VAL A 158 -3.82 -2.42 3.13
CA VAL A 158 -2.49 -1.92 3.50
C VAL A 158 -2.60 -1.33 4.89
N LEU A 159 -1.68 -1.67 5.80
CA LEU A 159 -1.53 -1.09 7.15
C LEU A 159 -2.84 -1.04 7.98
N GLY A 160 -2.95 -1.99 8.92
CA GLY A 160 -4.19 -2.32 9.61
C GLY A 160 -4.65 -1.37 10.72
N ASP A 161 -5.92 -0.98 10.59
CA ASP A 161 -6.83 -0.69 11.71
C ASP A 161 -7.95 -1.73 11.79
N GLY A 162 -7.94 -2.73 10.89
CA GLY A 162 -9.11 -3.57 10.66
C GLY A 162 -10.26 -2.84 9.96
N THR A 163 -10.11 -1.58 9.57
CA THR A 163 -11.06 -0.91 8.68
C THR A 163 -10.79 -1.37 7.24
N PRO A 164 -11.66 -2.19 6.62
CA PRO A 164 -11.48 -2.54 5.22
C PRO A 164 -11.53 -1.27 4.37
N CYS A 165 -10.54 -1.10 3.48
CA CYS A 165 -10.71 -0.16 2.37
C CYS A 165 -11.96 -0.62 1.61
N GLY A 166 -12.94 0.28 1.44
CA GLY A 166 -14.26 -0.06 0.93
C GLY A 166 -14.20 -0.80 -0.42
N PRO A 167 -15.25 -1.57 -0.78
CA PRO A 167 -15.29 -2.28 -2.05
C PRO A 167 -15.07 -1.31 -3.23
N LEU A 168 -14.15 -1.68 -4.13
CA LEU A 168 -13.90 -0.96 -5.37
C LEU A 168 -15.05 -1.25 -6.34
N GLU A 169 -15.99 -0.33 -6.50
CA GLU A 169 -16.84 -0.31 -7.68
C GLU A 169 -16.11 0.50 -8.76
N ALA A 170 -15.66 -0.21 -9.80
CA ALA A 170 -15.12 0.41 -10.99
C ALA A 170 -16.25 1.15 -11.72
N GLU A 171 -16.34 2.48 -11.54
CA GLU A 171 -17.09 3.31 -12.45
C GLU A 171 -16.44 3.18 -13.83
N THR A 172 -17.07 2.37 -14.69
CA THR A 172 -16.66 2.16 -16.07
C THR A 172 -16.89 3.46 -16.83
N HIS A 173 -15.92 4.37 -16.77
CA HIS A 173 -15.82 5.49 -17.71
C HIS A 173 -15.56 4.90 -19.09
N ARG A 174 -16.65 4.61 -19.83
CA ARG A 174 -16.59 4.34 -21.26
C ARG A 174 -16.15 5.61 -21.97
N THR A 175 -14.85 5.76 -22.17
CA THR A 175 -14.32 6.73 -23.12
C THR A 175 -14.70 6.25 -24.52
N ALA A 176 -15.81 6.78 -25.05
CA ALA A 176 -16.23 6.50 -26.41
C ALA A 176 -15.22 7.12 -27.39
N TYR A 177 -14.29 6.31 -27.90
CA TYR A 177 -13.54 6.63 -29.11
C TYR A 177 -14.54 6.61 -30.28
N ARG A 178 -14.98 7.79 -30.72
CA ARG A 178 -15.61 7.97 -32.03
C ARG A 178 -14.53 7.77 -33.10
N ARG A 179 -14.74 6.81 -34.00
CA ARG A 179 -14.10 6.76 -35.31
C ARG A 179 -14.68 7.85 -36.21
#